data_AF-A0AAD6PB80-F1
#
_entry.id   AF-A0AAD6PB80-F1
#
_cell.length_a   1.000
_cell.length_b   1.000
_cell.length_c   1.000
_cell.angle_alpha   90.00
_cell.angle_beta   90.00
_cell.angle_gamma   90.00
#
_symmetry.space_group_name_H-M   'P 1'
#
loop_
_entity.id
_entity.type
_entity.pdbx_description
1 polymer ?
#
loop_
_entity_poly.entity_id
_entity_poly.type
_entity_poly.pdbx_seq_one_letter_code
_entity_poly.pdbx_strand_id
1 'polypeptide(L)'
;MGKKRKHNETQVIEPAKKDEDAPERPKRTLLGWKDKPEAKESEFPEVKETEHTPPQQGGFRNKEKVLVTCSRRINYRYRHLMLNLVSLLPHCKKDSKVESTSTKGATLNELVELKNGSSSLFFECRKHKDLYLWMAKSPSGPSVKFLVNAVHTME
;
A
#
# COMPACT_ATOMS: atom_id res chain seq x y z
N MET A 1 49.06 -27.80 -5.11
CA MET A 1 49.29 -26.83 -4.02
C MET A 1 48.19 -25.78 -4.01
N GLY A 2 47.13 -26.00 -3.21
CA GLY A 2 46.01 -25.07 -3.08
C GLY A 2 46.21 -24.12 -1.89
N LYS A 3 46.25 -22.81 -2.15
CA LYS A 3 46.26 -21.80 -1.09
C LYS A 3 44.81 -21.40 -0.78
N LYS A 4 44.26 -21.97 0.30
CA LYS A 4 42.97 -21.60 0.89
C LYS A 4 42.97 -20.12 1.26
N ARG A 5 42.08 -19.33 0.66
CA ARG A 5 41.81 -17.95 1.09
C ARG A 5 40.87 -17.99 2.30
N LYS A 6 41.37 -17.45 3.42
CA LYS A 6 40.69 -17.33 4.71
C LYS A 6 39.66 -16.19 4.59
N HIS A 7 38.39 -16.48 4.83
CA HIS A 7 37.33 -15.47 4.93
C HIS A 7 37.53 -14.73 6.26
N ASN A 8 37.74 -13.41 6.22
CA ASN A 8 37.87 -12.58 7.41
C ASN A 8 36.51 -11.94 7.68
N GLU A 9 35.92 -12.17 8.85
CA GLU A 9 34.67 -11.55 9.29
C GLU A 9 34.87 -10.04 9.40
N THR A 10 34.07 -9.27 8.65
CA THR A 10 33.99 -7.83 8.86
C THR A 10 33.24 -7.56 10.16
N GLN A 11 33.95 -6.94 11.10
CA GLN A 11 33.48 -6.57 12.41
C GLN A 11 32.31 -5.58 12.34
N VAL A 12 31.33 -5.81 13.21
CA VAL A 12 30.16 -4.97 13.45
C VAL A 12 30.62 -3.58 13.87
N ILE A 13 30.24 -2.56 13.10
CA ILE A 13 30.47 -1.16 13.47
C ILE A 13 29.37 -0.79 14.48
N GLU A 14 29.77 -0.60 15.73
CA GLU A 14 28.91 -0.04 16.78
C GLU A 14 28.53 1.41 16.46
N PRO A 15 27.30 1.85 16.82
CA PRO A 15 26.81 3.18 16.46
C PRO A 15 27.46 4.27 17.32
N ALA A 16 27.95 5.31 16.64
CA ALA A 16 28.46 6.52 17.26
C ALA A 16 27.36 7.28 18.03
N LYS A 17 27.84 7.96 19.07
CA LYS A 17 27.18 8.67 20.18
C LYS A 17 25.93 9.51 19.81
N LYS A 18 25.00 9.51 20.78
CA LYS A 18 23.72 10.21 20.87
C LYS A 18 23.85 11.74 20.77
N ASP A 19 23.07 12.35 19.89
CA ASP A 19 22.59 13.73 20.04
C ASP A 19 21.24 13.66 20.79
N GLU A 20 21.19 14.18 22.01
CA GLU A 20 20.10 14.00 23.01
C GLU A 20 18.91 14.98 22.87
N ASP A 21 18.69 15.64 21.71
CA ASP A 21 17.67 16.72 21.62
C ASP A 21 16.68 16.63 20.44
N ALA A 22 16.61 15.48 19.75
CA ALA A 22 15.55 15.22 18.78
C ALA A 22 14.53 14.22 19.37
N PRO A 23 13.22 14.53 19.40
CA PRO A 23 12.24 13.57 19.89
C PRO A 23 12.31 12.29 19.05
N GLU A 24 12.60 11.16 19.71
CA GLU A 24 12.73 9.87 19.04
C GLU A 24 11.47 9.57 18.24
N ARG A 25 11.63 9.35 16.93
CA ARG A 25 10.52 9.01 16.05
C ARG A 25 9.83 7.75 16.59
N PRO A 26 8.52 7.82 16.91
CA PRO A 26 7.88 6.71 17.61
C PRO A 26 7.89 5.44 16.75
N LYS A 27 8.25 4.31 17.38
CA LYS A 27 8.41 3.02 16.70
C LYS A 27 7.10 2.61 16.04
N ARG A 28 7.15 2.41 14.73
CA ARG A 28 5.98 2.09 13.91
C ARG A 28 5.61 0.63 14.11
N THR A 29 4.51 0.35 14.81
CA THR A 29 3.93 -1.00 14.87
C THR A 29 2.78 -1.13 13.87
N LEU A 30 2.37 -2.37 13.56
CA LEU A 30 1.23 -2.66 12.66
C LEU A 30 -0.10 -2.05 13.14
N LEU A 31 -0.19 -1.64 14.42
CA LEU A 31 -1.39 -1.11 15.05
C LEU A 31 -1.31 0.38 15.42
N GLY A 32 -0.18 1.06 15.17
CA GLY A 32 -0.03 2.50 15.41
C GLY A 32 1.26 2.89 16.14
N TRP A 33 1.33 4.16 16.54
CA TRP A 33 2.35 4.67 17.47
C TRP A 33 1.90 4.34 18.89
N LYS A 34 2.80 3.77 19.69
CA LYS A 34 2.58 3.56 21.11
C LYS A 34 2.98 4.83 21.82
N ASP A 35 2.02 5.71 22.08
CA ASP A 35 2.25 6.81 23.01
C ASP A 35 2.45 6.19 24.41
N LYS A 36 3.58 6.54 25.04
CA LYS A 36 3.90 6.10 26.39
C LYS A 36 2.95 6.84 27.34
N PRO A 37 2.07 6.17 28.11
CA PRO A 37 1.33 6.86 29.14
C PRO A 37 2.32 7.24 30.24
N GLU A 38 2.59 8.54 30.37
CA GLU A 38 3.34 9.06 31.51
C GLU A 38 2.48 8.92 32.76
N ALA A 39 3.06 8.25 33.77
CA ALA A 39 2.45 8.02 35.06
C ALA A 39 2.21 9.34 35.79
N LYS A 40 0.95 9.58 36.17
CA LYS A 40 0.60 10.42 37.32
C LYS A 40 -0.17 9.55 38.30
N GLU A 41 0.52 9.14 39.35
CA GLU A 41 -0.07 8.61 40.58
C GLU A 41 -0.62 9.79 41.41
N SER A 42 -1.91 9.75 41.76
CA SER A 42 -2.43 10.27 43.03
C SER A 42 -3.90 9.82 43.24
N GLU A 43 -4.06 8.85 44.14
CA GLU A 43 -5.08 8.75 45.21
C GLU A 43 -6.61 8.67 44.91
N PHE A 44 -7.13 7.43 45.09
CA PHE A 44 -8.43 6.97 45.65
C PHE A 44 -9.79 7.23 44.93
N PRO A 45 -10.79 6.31 45.12
CA PRO A 45 -11.76 5.92 44.09
C PRO A 45 -13.17 6.47 44.31
N GLU A 46 -13.90 6.73 43.22
CA GLU A 46 -15.35 6.91 43.26
C GLU A 46 -16.00 6.03 42.19
N VAL A 47 -16.79 5.07 42.66
CA VAL A 47 -17.64 4.18 41.87
C VAL A 47 -18.64 5.02 41.07
N LYS A 48 -18.46 5.05 39.76
CA LYS A 48 -19.55 5.26 38.81
C LYS A 48 -19.55 4.09 37.86
N GLU A 49 -20.59 3.28 37.97
CA GLU A 49 -20.97 2.27 37.00
C GLU A 49 -21.16 2.98 35.65
N THR A 50 -20.13 2.93 34.81
CA THR A 50 -20.26 3.21 33.39
C THR A 50 -19.93 1.93 32.66
N GLU A 51 -20.95 1.46 31.96
CA GLU A 51 -21.02 0.36 31.02
C GLU A 51 -19.66 -0.15 30.54
N HIS A 52 -19.44 -1.45 30.69
CA HIS A 52 -18.38 -2.21 30.04
C HIS A 52 -18.41 -2.00 28.51
N THR A 53 -17.86 -0.90 28.03
CA THR A 53 -17.40 -0.80 26.66
C THR A 53 -16.03 -1.46 26.67
N PRO A 54 -15.85 -2.67 26.08
CA PRO A 54 -14.51 -3.23 25.96
C PRO A 54 -13.62 -2.17 25.30
N PRO A 55 -12.36 -1.99 25.75
CA PRO A 55 -11.46 -1.03 25.13
C PRO A 55 -11.46 -1.35 23.64
N GLN A 56 -11.94 -0.41 22.82
CA GLN A 56 -12.06 -0.64 21.38
C GLN A 56 -10.69 -1.06 20.90
N GLN A 57 -10.52 -2.35 20.66
CA GLN A 57 -9.30 -2.93 20.14
C GLN A 57 -9.02 -2.15 18.87
N GLY A 58 -7.97 -1.33 18.91
CA GLY A 58 -7.72 -0.31 17.90
C GLY A 58 -7.86 -0.92 16.51
N GLY A 59 -8.91 -0.52 15.80
CA GLY A 59 -9.25 -1.11 14.51
C GLY A 59 -8.06 -1.00 13.55
N PHE A 60 -7.96 -1.95 12.62
CA PHE A 60 -6.87 -1.96 11.64
C PHE A 60 -6.71 -0.59 10.96
N ARG A 61 -5.55 0.04 11.17
CA ARG A 61 -5.29 1.42 10.74
C ARG A 61 -5.26 1.56 9.23
N ASN A 62 -4.73 0.55 8.51
CA ASN A 62 -4.49 0.63 7.08
C ASN A 62 -5.67 0.11 6.25
N LYS A 63 -6.74 0.88 6.14
CA LYS A 63 -7.91 0.49 5.32
C LYS A 63 -7.71 0.96 3.88
N GLU A 64 -7.02 0.16 3.06
CA GLU A 64 -6.90 0.43 1.63
C GLU A 64 -7.93 -0.36 0.83
N LYS A 65 -8.52 0.30 -0.17
CA LYS A 65 -9.45 -0.26 -1.14
C LYS A 65 -8.92 0.08 -2.52
N VAL A 66 -8.46 -0.93 -3.24
CA VAL A 66 -7.81 -0.73 -4.54
C VAL A 66 -8.82 -1.06 -5.64
N LEU A 67 -9.08 -0.11 -6.52
CA LEU A 67 -9.86 -0.33 -7.73
C LEU A 67 -8.94 -0.80 -8.84
N VAL A 68 -9.27 -1.90 -9.50
CA VAL A 68 -8.51 -2.41 -10.66
C VAL A 68 -9.37 -2.33 -11.91
N THR A 69 -8.89 -1.59 -12.90
CA THR A 69 -9.55 -1.47 -14.20
C THR A 69 -8.55 -1.51 -15.35
N CYS A 70 -9.05 -1.70 -16.56
CA CYS A 70 -8.24 -1.75 -17.78
C CYS A 70 -8.88 -0.95 -18.91
N SER A 71 -8.07 -0.52 -19.86
CA SER A 71 -8.57 0.07 -21.09
C SER A 71 -9.37 -0.95 -21.89
N ARG A 72 -10.30 -0.47 -22.73
CA ARG A 72 -10.80 -1.31 -23.83
C ARG A 72 -9.62 -1.82 -24.66
N ARG A 73 -9.85 -2.94 -25.37
CA ARG A 73 -8.86 -3.53 -26.30
C ARG A 73 -7.57 -4.08 -25.65
N ILE A 74 -7.59 -4.37 -24.35
CA ILE A 74 -6.48 -5.07 -23.67
C ILE A 74 -6.23 -6.46 -24.27
N ASN A 75 -4.95 -6.83 -24.42
CA ASN A 75 -4.49 -8.12 -24.93
C ASN A 75 -4.81 -9.26 -23.92
N TYR A 76 -4.93 -10.49 -24.40
CA TYR A 76 -5.14 -11.69 -23.58
C TYR A 76 -4.11 -11.78 -22.45
N ARG A 77 -2.82 -11.76 -22.78
CA ARG A 77 -1.72 -11.84 -21.80
C ARG A 77 -1.84 -10.80 -20.68
N TYR A 78 -2.15 -9.56 -21.03
CA TYR A 78 -2.28 -8.47 -20.04
C TYR A 78 -3.54 -8.59 -19.19
N ARG A 79 -4.61 -9.19 -19.73
CA ARG A 79 -5.80 -9.53 -18.95
C ARG A 79 -5.49 -10.59 -17.89
N HIS A 80 -4.68 -11.60 -18.22
CA HIS A 80 -4.26 -12.61 -17.24
C HIS A 80 -3.34 -12.01 -16.17
N LEU A 81 -2.42 -11.12 -16.55
CA LEU A 81 -1.63 -10.35 -15.57
C LEU A 81 -2.53 -9.59 -14.58
N MET A 82 -3.56 -8.90 -15.08
CA MET A 82 -4.52 -8.18 -14.24
C MET A 82 -5.27 -9.12 -13.30
N LEU A 83 -5.72 -10.28 -13.78
CA LEU A 83 -6.42 -11.26 -12.95
C LEU A 83 -5.51 -11.86 -11.87
N ASN A 84 -4.24 -12.11 -12.19
CA ASN A 84 -3.25 -12.55 -11.21
C ASN A 84 -3.05 -11.51 -10.11
N LEU A 85 -3.03 -10.21 -10.46
CA LEU A 85 -2.96 -9.12 -9.48
C LEU A 85 -4.21 -9.04 -8.59
N VAL A 86 -5.39 -9.24 -9.15
CA VAL A 86 -6.65 -9.30 -8.37
C VAL A 86 -6.64 -10.50 -7.43
N SER A 87 -6.10 -11.64 -7.85
CA SER A 87 -5.97 -12.83 -6.99
C SER A 87 -4.95 -12.64 -5.87
N LEU A 88 -3.91 -11.83 -6.09
CA LEU A 88 -2.86 -11.56 -5.11
C LEU A 88 -3.30 -10.56 -4.04
N LEU A 89 -4.17 -9.61 -4.40
CA LEU A 89 -4.58 -8.50 -3.54
C LEU A 89 -6.03 -8.69 -3.06
N PRO A 90 -6.28 -9.14 -1.81
CA PRO A 90 -7.62 -9.43 -1.32
C PRO A 90 -8.52 -8.19 -1.17
N HIS A 91 -7.92 -7.01 -1.10
CA HIS A 91 -8.61 -5.72 -0.99
C HIS A 91 -8.81 -5.03 -2.36
N CYS A 92 -8.53 -5.75 -3.47
CA CYS A 92 -8.79 -5.26 -4.81
C CYS A 92 -10.23 -5.53 -5.25
N LYS A 93 -10.85 -4.53 -5.89
CA LYS A 93 -12.13 -4.66 -6.58
C LYS A 93 -11.92 -4.46 -8.06
N LYS A 94 -12.23 -5.48 -8.87
CA LYS A 94 -12.21 -5.39 -10.33
C LYS A 94 -13.42 -4.58 -10.82
N ASP A 95 -13.19 -3.66 -11.75
CA ASP A 95 -14.24 -2.89 -12.41
C ASP A 95 -14.36 -3.22 -13.90
N SER A 96 -15.39 -2.66 -14.53
CA SER A 96 -15.61 -2.68 -15.98
C SER A 96 -14.51 -1.92 -16.73
N LYS A 97 -14.40 -2.19 -18.04
CA LYS A 97 -13.36 -1.61 -18.91
C LYS A 97 -13.68 -0.16 -19.25
N VAL A 98 -12.71 0.73 -19.11
CA VAL A 98 -12.86 2.16 -19.42
C VAL A 98 -12.59 2.43 -20.90
N GLU A 99 -13.41 3.29 -21.50
CA GLU A 99 -13.27 3.76 -22.89
C GLU A 99 -12.31 4.96 -22.99
N SER A 100 -11.64 5.07 -24.13
CA SER A 100 -10.42 5.89 -24.28
C SER A 100 -10.65 7.36 -24.69
N THR A 101 -11.89 7.83 -24.78
CA THR A 101 -12.26 8.87 -25.74
C THR A 101 -11.92 10.31 -25.40
N SER A 102 -11.59 10.70 -24.16
CA SER A 102 -11.08 12.08 -23.95
C SER A 102 -10.35 12.30 -22.62
N THR A 103 -10.89 11.85 -21.48
CA THR A 103 -10.36 12.26 -20.16
C THR A 103 -10.18 11.08 -19.21
N LYS A 104 -9.14 10.26 -19.47
CA LYS A 104 -8.85 9.04 -18.68
C LYS A 104 -8.72 9.33 -17.18
N GLY A 105 -8.06 10.43 -16.81
CA GLY A 105 -7.85 10.80 -15.41
C GLY A 105 -9.15 11.14 -14.67
N ALA A 106 -10.01 11.97 -15.26
CA ALA A 106 -11.27 12.38 -14.64
C ALA A 106 -12.22 11.20 -14.46
N THR A 107 -12.41 10.39 -15.51
CA THR A 107 -13.27 9.19 -15.43
C THR A 107 -12.75 8.18 -14.41
N LEU A 108 -11.42 8.02 -14.27
CA LEU A 108 -10.85 7.15 -13.24
C LEU A 108 -11.10 7.70 -11.83
N ASN A 109 -11.01 9.00 -11.62
CA ASN A 109 -11.30 9.60 -10.32
C ASN A 109 -12.78 9.43 -9.94
N GLU A 110 -13.70 9.67 -10.87
CA GLU A 110 -15.14 9.42 -10.69
C GLU A 110 -15.42 7.96 -10.33
N LEU A 111 -14.82 7.00 -11.05
CA LEU A 111 -14.99 5.57 -10.77
C LEU A 111 -14.49 5.18 -9.37
N VAL A 112 -13.34 5.74 -8.96
CA VAL A 112 -12.77 5.49 -7.63
C VAL A 112 -13.68 6.06 -6.54
N GLU A 113 -14.24 7.25 -6.74
CA GLU A 113 -15.19 7.88 -5.83
C GLU A 113 -16.49 7.07 -5.72
N LEU A 114 -17.07 6.66 -6.85
CA LEU A 114 -18.28 5.82 -6.92
C LEU A 114 -18.11 4.47 -6.21
N LYS A 115 -16.91 3.87 -6.28
CA LYS A 115 -16.60 2.60 -5.61
C LYS A 115 -16.01 2.78 -4.21
N ASN A 116 -15.90 4.03 -3.74
CA ASN A 116 -15.32 4.40 -2.45
C ASN A 116 -13.90 3.79 -2.25
N GLY A 117 -13.11 3.78 -3.32
CA GLY A 117 -11.73 3.30 -3.36
C GLY A 117 -10.74 4.34 -2.84
N SER A 118 -9.64 3.87 -2.23
CA SER A 118 -8.54 4.73 -1.80
C SER A 118 -7.46 4.88 -2.87
N SER A 119 -7.35 3.90 -3.77
CA SER A 119 -6.30 3.85 -4.80
C SER A 119 -6.80 3.12 -6.04
N SER A 120 -6.19 3.41 -7.18
CA SER A 120 -6.59 2.91 -8.49
C SER A 120 -5.39 2.34 -9.24
N LEU A 121 -5.58 1.15 -9.80
CA LEU A 121 -4.68 0.49 -10.74
C LEU A 121 -5.37 0.44 -12.10
N PHE A 122 -4.83 1.18 -13.07
CA PHE A 122 -5.36 1.22 -14.42
C PHE A 122 -4.36 0.68 -15.44
N PHE A 123 -4.74 -0.41 -16.10
CA PHE A 123 -3.99 -1.05 -17.17
C PHE A 123 -4.35 -0.41 -18.52
N GLU A 124 -3.51 0.51 -18.99
CA GLU A 124 -3.65 1.16 -20.29
C GLU A 124 -2.90 0.35 -21.36
N CYS A 125 -3.64 -0.32 -22.25
CA CYS A 125 -3.06 -0.97 -23.41
C CYS A 125 -3.08 -0.01 -24.61
N ARG A 126 -1.93 0.23 -25.23
CA ARG A 126 -1.80 1.05 -26.44
C ARG A 126 -1.39 0.20 -27.64
N LYS A 127 -2.03 0.46 -28.78
CA LYS A 127 -1.76 -0.22 -30.05
C LYS A 127 -1.79 -1.77 -29.96
N HIS A 128 -2.48 -2.33 -28.96
CA HIS A 128 -2.47 -3.77 -28.63
C HIS A 128 -1.09 -4.38 -28.33
N LYS A 129 -0.05 -3.55 -28.17
CA LYS A 129 1.35 -3.98 -28.00
C LYS A 129 1.87 -3.57 -26.64
N ASP A 130 1.79 -2.28 -26.31
CA ASP A 130 2.42 -1.73 -25.13
C ASP A 130 1.43 -1.71 -23.96
N LEU A 131 1.91 -2.09 -22.78
CA LEU A 131 1.16 -2.03 -21.54
C LEU A 131 1.74 -0.93 -20.64
N TYR A 132 0.87 0.00 -20.25
CA TYR A 132 1.18 0.98 -19.22
C TYR A 132 0.33 0.70 -17.99
N LEU A 133 0.95 0.70 -16.82
CA LEU A 133 0.26 0.61 -15.54
C LEU A 133 0.24 1.98 -14.89
N TRP A 134 -0.96 2.50 -14.67
CA TRP A 134 -1.18 3.69 -13.87
C TRP A 134 -1.51 3.28 -12.44
N MET A 135 -0.77 3.81 -11.49
CA MET A 135 -1.04 3.69 -10.06
C MET A 135 -1.37 5.08 -9.55
N ALA A 136 -2.57 5.30 -9.04
CA ALA A 136 -2.99 6.59 -8.53
C ALA A 136 -3.64 6.47 -7.17
N LYS A 137 -3.35 7.40 -6.27
CA LYS A 137 -4.12 7.60 -5.04
C LYS A 137 -5.14 8.71 -5.28
N SER A 138 -6.42 8.43 -5.04
CA SER A 138 -7.51 9.39 -5.22
C SER A 138 -7.87 9.98 -3.84
N PRO A 139 -8.25 11.27 -3.71
CA PRO A 139 -8.49 12.27 -4.77
C PRO A 139 -7.31 13.19 -5.10
N SER A 140 -6.32 13.31 -4.22
CA SER A 140 -5.25 14.32 -4.32
C SER A 140 -3.96 13.83 -5.00
N GLY A 141 -3.88 12.57 -5.42
CA GLY A 141 -2.63 11.95 -5.88
C GLY A 141 -1.80 11.37 -4.73
N PRO A 142 -0.58 10.85 -4.99
CA PRO A 142 0.20 10.91 -6.22
C PRO A 142 -0.30 9.95 -7.31
N SER A 143 0.18 10.17 -8.54
CA SER A 143 0.01 9.22 -9.64
C SER A 143 1.35 8.89 -10.28
N VAL A 144 1.52 7.62 -10.63
CA VAL A 144 2.73 7.10 -11.26
C VAL A 144 2.33 6.28 -12.47
N LYS A 145 3.07 6.43 -13.56
CA LYS A 145 2.87 5.68 -14.80
C LYS A 145 4.09 4.81 -15.06
N PHE A 146 3.89 3.51 -15.11
CA PHE A 146 4.91 2.53 -15.43
C PHE A 146 4.72 2.01 -16.84
N LEU A 147 5.82 1.82 -17.57
CA LEU A 147 5.86 0.98 -18.75
C LEU A 147 6.15 -0.45 -18.28
N VAL A 148 5.25 -1.39 -18.58
CA VAL A 148 5.38 -2.79 -18.14
C VAL A 148 5.91 -3.63 -19.29
N ASN A 149 7.14 -4.12 -19.14
CA ASN A 149 7.82 -4.98 -20.11
C ASN A 149 7.97 -6.42 -19.57
N ALA A 150 8.28 -7.36 -20.47
CA ALA A 150 8.59 -8.75 -20.13
C ALA A 150 7.53 -9.46 -19.25
N VAL A 151 6.25 -9.31 -19.61
CA VAL A 151 5.13 -9.93 -18.89
C VAL A 151 5.09 -11.44 -19.15
N HIS A 152 5.19 -12.22 -18.08
CA HIS A 152 4.98 -13.67 -18.07
C HIS A 152 3.79 -13.98 -17.15
N THR A 153 2.84 -14.78 -17.65
CA THR A 153 1.62 -15.14 -16.92
C THR A 153 1.75 -16.54 -16.33
N MET A 154 0.98 -16.82 -15.28
CA MET A 154 0.90 -18.14 -14.64
C MET A 154 0.10 -19.17 -15.46
N GLU A 155 -0.45 -18.73 -16.59
CA GLU A 155 -1.24 -19.49 -17.55
C GLU A 155 -0.50 -19.52 -18.89
#